data_AF-A0A6C0D828-F1
#
_entry.id   AF-A0A6C0D828-F1
#
_cell.length_a   1.000
_cell.length_b   1.000
_cell.length_c   1.000
_cell.angle_alpha   90.00
_cell.angle_beta   90.00
_cell.angle_gamma   90.00
#
_symmetry.space_group_name_H-M   'P 1'
#
loop_
_entity.id
_entity.type
_entity.pdbx_description
1 polymer ?
#
loop_
_entity_poly.entity_id
_entity_poly.type
_entity_poly.pdbx_seq_one_letter_code
_entity_poly.pdbx_strand_id
1 'polypeptide(L)'
;MTKYVSLIVSHNNRIQCLLDKLVKNNNQVKIRFQNCAILRLSINKNNWKIELVYSGELSNSEQTKVSQTNPYYTTFDAYNKTPNKAGYKVFDNYDFPIFDYRGANDLFYDNLNLKINDIGEDEYVFYIVRHGQSEHNKSYNLGFTKISSTFGLKKDTHVTSSGENQAFKAGKELFGILKERFKEDINVWFASDLFRTRQTITEIIAGINNASGFKYMPNLSQIVILPCSSEINTSGNGNGDCDSASASSMSLSKISRENYPECTKSDIVDNEQNRNSLKGCFKIESIPLFWDFYLLFYGNDIRGQNDTIYGTLTSRRYQQNQLKQLCRNTNMISMAIFYIKYYKLYEYYNTDAEGKNAFNQSLKNHIEIYIKERNEKKPLVYDESLNSTWSENLGYGGKSISKFNRKSKNRKSKNRKSKNRKSNRKPKNRKYKKTRKN
;
A
#
# COMPACT_ATOMS: atom_id res chain seq x y z
N MET A 1 11.05 -25.32 -12.49
CA MET A 1 10.30 -24.55 -11.48
C MET A 1 11.31 -23.78 -10.66
N THR A 2 11.36 -22.47 -10.88
CA THR A 2 12.23 -21.57 -10.10
C THR A 2 11.40 -20.95 -8.99
N LYS A 3 12.00 -20.81 -7.80
CA LYS A 3 11.40 -20.10 -6.68
C LYS A 3 12.02 -18.71 -6.53
N TYR A 4 11.18 -17.68 -6.60
CA TYR A 4 11.57 -16.29 -6.39
C TYR A 4 11.08 -15.83 -5.03
N VAL A 5 11.98 -15.31 -4.20
CA VAL A 5 11.63 -14.86 -2.85
C VAL A 5 12.03 -13.40 -2.75
N SER A 6 11.04 -12.55 -2.54
CA SER A 6 11.20 -11.11 -2.60
C SER A 6 10.73 -10.45 -1.33
N LEU A 7 11.32 -9.32 -0.98
CA LEU A 7 10.82 -8.44 0.08
C LEU A 7 10.31 -7.14 -0.55
N ILE A 8 9.11 -6.71 -0.16
CA ILE A 8 8.50 -5.46 -0.61
C ILE A 8 8.20 -4.60 0.62
N VAL A 9 8.83 -3.44 0.76
CA VAL A 9 8.40 -2.46 1.77
C VAL A 9 7.46 -1.44 1.16
N SER A 10 6.25 -1.37 1.72
CA SER A 10 5.16 -0.51 1.25
C SER A 10 4.43 0.16 2.43
N HIS A 11 3.25 0.69 2.16
CA HIS A 11 2.47 1.52 3.08
C HIS A 11 1.16 0.87 3.46
N ASN A 12 0.57 1.32 4.57
CA ASN A 12 -0.61 0.66 5.13
C ASN A 12 -1.78 0.65 4.16
N ASN A 13 -2.13 1.78 3.54
CA ASN A 13 -3.31 1.81 2.66
C ASN A 13 -3.05 1.02 1.38
N ARG A 14 -1.81 0.97 0.89
CA ARG A 14 -1.44 0.17 -0.28
C ARG A 14 -1.57 -1.33 -0.01
N ILE A 15 -1.08 -1.79 1.13
CA ILE A 15 -1.20 -3.19 1.57
C ILE A 15 -2.66 -3.58 1.80
N GLN A 16 -3.44 -2.72 2.46
CA GLN A 16 -4.88 -2.94 2.63
C GLN A 16 -5.61 -3.00 1.28
N CYS A 17 -5.24 -2.13 0.35
CA CYS A 17 -5.83 -2.12 -0.98
C CYS A 17 -5.61 -3.45 -1.70
N LEU A 18 -4.39 -3.99 -1.62
CA LEU A 18 -4.07 -5.32 -2.14
C LEU A 18 -4.96 -6.37 -1.46
N LEU A 19 -5.08 -6.37 -0.14
CA LEU A 19 -5.90 -7.34 0.58
C LEU A 19 -7.39 -7.23 0.26
N ASP A 20 -7.92 -6.02 0.11
CA ASP A 20 -9.31 -5.80 -0.28
C ASP A 20 -9.56 -6.35 -1.70
N LYS A 21 -8.58 -6.26 -2.61
CA LYS A 21 -8.63 -6.94 -3.92
C LYS A 21 -8.60 -8.46 -3.81
N LEU A 22 -7.79 -9.00 -2.90
CA LEU A 22 -7.59 -10.45 -2.78
C LEU A 22 -8.71 -11.15 -2.02
N VAL A 23 -9.28 -10.52 -0.99
CA VAL A 23 -10.15 -11.17 0.00
C VAL A 23 -11.49 -10.45 0.19
N LYS A 24 -11.87 -9.51 -0.69
CA LYS A 24 -13.14 -8.73 -0.65
C LYS A 24 -13.66 -8.50 0.76
N ASN A 25 -13.08 -7.54 1.44
CA ASN A 25 -13.44 -7.27 2.81
C ASN A 25 -14.73 -6.42 2.86
N ASN A 26 -15.89 -7.08 3.03
CA ASN A 26 -17.18 -6.42 3.21
C ASN A 26 -17.31 -5.66 4.56
N ASN A 27 -16.26 -5.62 5.38
CA ASN A 27 -16.31 -4.93 6.66
C ASN A 27 -16.32 -3.41 6.45
N GLN A 28 -17.33 -2.76 7.03
CA GLN A 28 -17.42 -1.29 7.07
C GLN A 28 -16.26 -0.65 7.86
N VAL A 29 -15.60 -1.41 8.74
CA VAL A 29 -14.49 -0.93 9.58
C VAL A 29 -13.15 -1.35 8.99
N LYS A 30 -12.36 -0.35 8.60
CA LYS A 30 -11.00 -0.51 8.10
C LYS A 30 -10.05 -1.03 9.20
N ILE A 31 -9.43 -2.18 8.98
CA ILE A 31 -8.45 -2.78 9.90
C ILE A 31 -7.03 -2.53 9.41
N ARG A 32 -6.16 -1.98 10.26
CA ARG A 32 -4.79 -1.53 9.93
C ARG A 32 -3.73 -2.58 10.24
N PHE A 33 -2.59 -2.49 9.56
CA PHE A 33 -1.39 -3.24 9.95
C PHE A 33 -0.58 -2.42 10.94
N GLN A 34 0.12 -3.07 11.89
CA GLN A 34 1.06 -2.37 12.77
C GLN A 34 2.35 -2.02 12.00
N ASN A 35 3.20 -1.15 12.55
CA ASN A 35 4.43 -0.77 11.84
C ASN A 35 5.33 -2.01 11.71
N CYS A 36 5.99 -2.16 10.56
CA CYS A 36 6.83 -3.33 10.27
C CYS A 36 6.11 -4.69 10.31
N ALA A 37 4.77 -4.71 10.24
CA ALA A 37 4.02 -5.96 10.04
C ALA A 37 4.46 -6.63 8.73
N ILE A 38 4.58 -7.96 8.74
CA ILE A 38 5.07 -8.76 7.61
C ILE A 38 4.00 -9.75 7.19
N LEU A 39 3.52 -9.58 5.96
CA LEU A 39 2.69 -10.54 5.25
C LEU A 39 3.57 -11.40 4.35
N ARG A 40 3.33 -12.71 4.30
CA ARG A 40 3.93 -13.61 3.32
C ARG A 40 2.86 -14.01 2.30
N LEU A 41 3.05 -13.62 1.05
CA LEU A 41 2.20 -13.98 -0.09
C LEU A 41 2.97 -14.97 -0.99
N SER A 42 2.55 -16.23 -1.06
CA SER A 42 3.06 -17.21 -2.03
C SER A 42 2.07 -17.37 -3.18
N ILE A 43 2.57 -17.40 -4.40
CA ILE A 43 1.78 -17.53 -5.63
C ILE A 43 2.50 -18.52 -6.55
N ASN A 44 1.78 -19.52 -7.05
CA ASN A 44 2.21 -20.37 -8.16
C ASN A 44 1.01 -20.61 -9.09
N LYS A 45 1.18 -21.42 -10.13
CA LYS A 45 0.08 -21.75 -11.05
C LYS A 45 -1.11 -22.44 -10.38
N ASN A 46 -0.91 -23.11 -9.25
CA ASN A 46 -1.90 -23.97 -8.60
C ASN A 46 -2.60 -23.37 -7.39
N ASN A 47 -1.95 -22.46 -6.68
CA ASN A 47 -2.53 -21.81 -5.51
C ASN A 47 -1.90 -20.44 -5.28
N TRP A 48 -2.59 -19.66 -4.46
CA TRP A 48 -1.98 -18.55 -3.77
C TRP A 48 -2.36 -18.59 -2.29
N LYS A 49 -1.45 -18.10 -1.46
CA LYS A 49 -1.59 -18.12 0.00
C LYS A 49 -1.08 -16.81 0.58
N ILE A 50 -1.84 -16.19 1.47
CA ILE A 50 -1.39 -15.00 2.22
C ILE A 50 -1.51 -15.23 3.72
N GLU A 51 -0.41 -14.95 4.43
CA GLU A 51 -0.28 -15.19 5.87
C GLU A 51 0.31 -13.95 6.55
N LEU A 52 -0.22 -13.54 7.70
CA LEU A 52 0.47 -12.59 8.59
C LEU A 52 1.48 -13.36 9.41
N VAL A 53 2.76 -13.23 9.07
CA VAL A 53 3.85 -13.98 9.72
C VAL A 53 4.48 -13.20 10.88
N TYR A 54 4.32 -11.88 10.90
CA TYR A 54 4.71 -11.02 12.02
C TYR A 54 3.74 -9.84 12.16
N SER A 55 3.21 -9.61 13.35
CA SER A 55 2.20 -8.56 13.61
C SER A 55 2.72 -7.14 13.42
N GLY A 56 4.04 -6.93 13.57
CA GLY A 56 4.62 -5.60 13.74
C GLY A 56 4.54 -5.09 15.18
N GLU A 57 4.88 -3.81 15.34
CA GLU A 57 4.82 -3.10 16.62
C GLU A 57 4.11 -1.76 16.47
N LEU A 58 3.44 -1.31 17.54
CA LEU A 58 2.90 0.04 17.64
C LEU A 58 3.78 0.89 18.55
N SER A 59 3.92 2.16 18.20
CA SER A 59 4.46 3.14 19.14
C SER A 59 3.45 3.43 20.26
N ASN A 60 3.91 3.95 21.39
CA ASN A 60 3.03 4.33 22.51
C ASN A 60 1.87 5.26 22.07
N SER A 61 2.13 6.18 21.13
CA SER A 61 1.10 7.11 20.62
C SER A 61 0.12 6.47 19.63
N GLU A 62 0.45 5.33 19.04
CA GLU A 62 -0.47 4.53 18.22
C GLU A 62 -1.24 3.52 19.06
N GLN A 63 -0.61 2.99 20.11
CA GLN A 63 -1.25 2.08 21.07
C GLN A 63 -2.51 2.70 21.68
N THR A 64 -2.49 4.00 21.99
CA THR A 64 -3.66 4.74 22.50
C THR A 64 -4.80 4.90 21.51
N LYS A 65 -4.56 4.64 20.21
CA LYS A 65 -5.57 4.72 19.14
C LYS A 65 -6.26 3.37 18.92
N VAL A 66 -5.72 2.28 19.48
CA VAL A 66 -6.27 0.93 19.32
C VAL A 66 -7.66 0.88 19.94
N SER A 67 -8.66 0.55 19.13
CA SER A 67 -10.06 0.51 19.54
C SER A 67 -10.86 -0.32 18.54
N GLN A 68 -12.11 -0.68 18.88
CA GLN A 68 -13.00 -1.39 17.95
C GLN A 68 -13.25 -0.62 16.66
N THR A 69 -13.17 0.72 16.69
CA THR A 69 -13.35 1.59 15.50
C THR A 69 -12.04 1.87 14.77
N ASN A 70 -10.89 1.55 15.36
CA ASN A 70 -9.57 1.64 14.74
C ASN A 70 -8.78 0.35 15.01
N PRO A 71 -9.25 -0.79 14.49
CA PRO A 71 -8.63 -2.07 14.80
C PRO A 71 -7.31 -2.28 14.05
N TYR A 72 -6.45 -3.13 14.62
CA TYR A 72 -5.21 -3.60 14.02
C TYR A 72 -5.20 -5.11 13.84
N TYR A 73 -4.63 -5.58 12.72
CA TYR A 73 -4.34 -6.98 12.52
C TYR A 73 -3.23 -7.46 13.46
N THR A 74 -3.32 -8.72 13.86
CA THR A 74 -2.31 -9.41 14.67
C THR A 74 -2.29 -10.91 14.36
N THR A 75 -1.18 -11.58 14.61
CA THR A 75 -1.09 -13.05 14.60
C THR A 75 -1.85 -13.64 15.79
N PHE A 76 -2.19 -14.92 15.69
CA PHE A 76 -2.85 -15.64 16.78
C PHE A 76 -2.01 -15.64 18.07
N ASP A 77 -0.71 -15.88 17.95
CA ASP A 77 0.20 -15.91 19.10
C ASP A 77 0.32 -14.55 19.78
N ALA A 78 0.46 -13.48 19.00
CA ALA A 78 0.51 -12.12 19.53
C ALA A 78 -0.84 -11.71 20.17
N TYR A 79 -1.96 -12.11 19.58
CA TYR A 79 -3.29 -11.88 20.15
C TYR A 79 -3.44 -12.52 21.53
N ASN A 80 -2.95 -13.74 21.72
CA ASN A 80 -3.03 -14.45 23.00
C ASN A 80 -2.14 -13.84 24.08
N LYS A 81 -1.02 -13.22 23.70
CA LYS A 81 -0.12 -12.50 24.60
C LYS A 81 -0.59 -11.08 24.94
N THR A 82 -1.59 -10.54 24.22
CA THR A 82 -2.06 -9.17 24.42
C THR A 82 -3.07 -9.09 25.58
N PRO A 83 -2.79 -8.33 26.65
CA PRO A 83 -3.69 -8.26 27.82
C PRO A 83 -5.06 -7.67 27.50
N ASN A 84 -5.12 -6.68 26.61
CA ASN A 84 -6.36 -6.07 26.14
C ASN A 84 -6.58 -6.37 24.66
N LYS A 85 -7.45 -7.33 24.39
CA LYS A 85 -7.80 -7.79 23.04
C LYS A 85 -8.68 -6.79 22.27
N ALA A 86 -9.24 -5.77 22.93
CA ALA A 86 -10.12 -4.80 22.29
C ALA A 86 -9.36 -4.01 21.21
N GLY A 87 -9.86 -4.04 19.98
CA GLY A 87 -9.23 -3.38 18.83
C GLY A 87 -8.11 -4.18 18.16
N TYR A 88 -7.88 -5.43 18.54
CA TYR A 88 -7.04 -6.36 17.79
C TYR A 88 -7.89 -7.40 17.08
N LYS A 89 -7.58 -7.66 15.81
CA LYS A 89 -8.23 -8.70 15.00
C LYS A 89 -7.17 -9.69 14.55
N VAL A 90 -7.38 -10.98 14.86
CA VAL A 90 -6.52 -12.04 14.31
C VAL A 90 -6.66 -12.01 12.79
N PHE A 91 -5.52 -12.04 12.09
CA PHE A 91 -5.51 -12.17 10.64
C PHE A 91 -5.85 -13.60 10.26
N ASP A 92 -6.94 -13.78 9.51
CA ASP A 92 -7.29 -15.08 8.94
C ASP A 92 -6.29 -15.39 7.81
N ASN A 93 -5.53 -16.48 7.96
CA ASN A 93 -4.65 -16.91 6.89
C ASN A 93 -5.50 -17.47 5.75
N TYR A 94 -5.25 -17.01 4.53
CA TYR A 94 -6.02 -17.45 3.37
C TYR A 94 -5.17 -18.37 2.50
N ASP A 95 -5.75 -19.51 2.14
CA ASP A 95 -5.17 -20.52 1.26
C ASP A 95 -6.22 -20.89 0.22
N PHE A 96 -5.98 -20.49 -1.04
CA PHE A 96 -6.94 -20.65 -2.11
C PHE A 96 -6.34 -21.52 -3.22
N PRO A 97 -6.90 -22.73 -3.48
CA PRO A 97 -6.56 -23.48 -4.66
C PRO A 97 -7.08 -22.74 -5.90
N ILE A 98 -6.21 -22.55 -6.90
CA ILE A 98 -6.55 -21.96 -8.21
C ILE A 98 -7.34 -22.99 -9.04
N PHE A 99 -7.28 -24.29 -8.78
CA PHE A 99 -7.71 -25.25 -9.79
C PHE A 99 -9.22 -25.55 -9.96
N ASP A 100 -10.16 -24.93 -9.23
CA ASP A 100 -11.54 -25.48 -9.22
C ASP A 100 -12.71 -24.51 -9.46
N TYR A 101 -12.47 -23.26 -9.85
CA TYR A 101 -13.57 -22.39 -10.27
C TYR A 101 -13.23 -21.64 -11.54
N ARG A 102 -13.93 -21.97 -12.63
CA ARG A 102 -13.97 -21.22 -13.90
C ARG A 102 -14.41 -19.75 -13.76
N GLY A 103 -14.53 -19.22 -12.54
CA GLY A 103 -14.70 -17.80 -12.23
C GLY A 103 -13.75 -17.23 -11.16
N ALA A 104 -13.08 -18.06 -10.35
CA ALA A 104 -12.16 -17.58 -9.30
C ALA A 104 -10.75 -17.29 -9.82
N ASN A 105 -10.33 -18.02 -10.86
CA ASN A 105 -9.06 -17.81 -11.54
C ASN A 105 -9.04 -16.49 -12.28
N ASP A 106 -10.09 -16.21 -13.05
CA ASP A 106 -10.22 -14.92 -13.71
C ASP A 106 -10.28 -13.80 -12.66
N LEU A 107 -10.97 -13.98 -11.53
CA LEU A 107 -10.98 -12.95 -10.48
C LEU A 107 -9.62 -12.67 -9.83
N PHE A 108 -8.83 -13.67 -9.42
CA PHE A 108 -7.53 -13.39 -8.78
C PHE A 108 -6.51 -12.83 -9.78
N TYR A 109 -6.45 -13.41 -10.98
CA TYR A 109 -5.56 -12.96 -12.04
C TYR A 109 -6.01 -11.64 -12.66
N ASP A 110 -7.31 -11.34 -12.77
CA ASP A 110 -7.81 -10.02 -13.18
C ASP A 110 -7.64 -8.98 -12.07
N ASN A 111 -7.86 -9.35 -10.80
CA ASN A 111 -7.66 -8.45 -9.65
C ASN A 111 -6.18 -8.10 -9.48
N LEU A 112 -5.32 -9.12 -9.63
CA LEU A 112 -3.90 -8.90 -9.72
C LEU A 112 -3.49 -8.35 -11.07
N ASN A 113 -4.33 -8.37 -12.10
CA ASN A 113 -3.90 -7.91 -13.41
C ASN A 113 -2.63 -8.69 -13.84
N LEU A 114 -2.73 -10.02 -13.91
CA LEU A 114 -1.74 -11.00 -14.35
C LEU A 114 -2.46 -12.01 -15.23
N LYS A 115 -1.81 -12.63 -16.22
CA LYS A 115 -2.33 -13.84 -16.88
C LYS A 115 -1.76 -15.04 -16.14
N ILE A 116 -2.49 -16.16 -16.02
CA ILE A 116 -1.95 -17.39 -15.41
C ILE A 116 -0.68 -17.88 -16.14
N ASN A 117 -0.62 -17.66 -17.45
CA ASN A 117 0.55 -17.90 -18.29
C ASN A 117 1.74 -17.00 -17.91
N ASP A 118 1.49 -15.85 -17.29
CA ASP A 118 2.55 -14.98 -16.76
C ASP A 118 3.21 -15.59 -15.52
N ILE A 119 2.61 -16.58 -14.84
CA ILE A 119 3.26 -17.27 -13.71
C ILE A 119 4.03 -18.49 -14.19
N GLY A 120 3.48 -19.26 -15.12
CA GLY A 120 4.11 -20.48 -15.63
C GLY A 120 4.32 -21.52 -14.52
N GLU A 121 5.45 -22.21 -14.53
CA GLU A 121 5.80 -23.25 -13.54
C GLU A 121 6.57 -22.70 -12.33
N ASP A 122 6.69 -21.38 -12.19
CA ASP A 122 7.48 -20.75 -11.13
C ASP A 122 6.65 -20.47 -9.87
N GLU A 123 7.34 -20.37 -8.73
CA GLU A 123 6.77 -19.91 -7.45
C GLU A 123 7.29 -18.52 -7.11
N TYR A 124 6.39 -17.61 -6.77
CA TYR A 124 6.71 -16.25 -6.31
C TYR A 124 6.28 -16.09 -4.86
N VAL A 125 7.23 -15.80 -3.97
CA VAL A 125 7.00 -15.51 -2.57
C VAL A 125 7.36 -14.06 -2.28
N PHE A 126 6.41 -13.31 -1.74
CA PHE A 126 6.58 -11.91 -1.35
C PHE A 126 6.41 -11.75 0.15
N TYR A 127 7.46 -11.25 0.81
CA TYR A 127 7.41 -10.71 2.16
C TYR A 127 7.06 -9.22 2.07
N ILE A 128 5.78 -8.91 2.24
CA ILE A 128 5.24 -7.55 2.14
C ILE A 128 5.24 -6.91 3.53
N VAL A 129 6.04 -5.86 3.68
CA VAL A 129 6.29 -5.20 4.96
C VAL A 129 5.70 -3.80 4.96
N ARG A 130 4.94 -3.44 5.99
CA ARG A 130 4.57 -2.03 6.22
C ARG A 130 5.80 -1.28 6.74
N HIS A 131 6.07 -0.07 6.24
CA HIS A 131 7.18 0.74 6.78
C HIS A 131 7.12 0.96 8.30
N GLY A 132 8.28 1.25 8.90
CA GLY A 132 8.39 1.63 10.32
C GLY A 132 7.75 2.98 10.63
N GLN A 133 7.56 3.30 11.91
CA GLN A 133 6.99 4.60 12.30
C GLN A 133 7.78 5.77 11.70
N SER A 134 7.08 6.64 10.98
CA SER A 134 7.64 7.82 10.32
C SER A 134 7.14 9.13 10.92
N GLU A 135 7.82 10.25 10.62
CA GLU A 135 7.57 11.54 11.26
C GLU A 135 6.11 11.99 11.11
N HIS A 136 5.46 11.73 9.97
CA HIS A 136 4.05 12.08 9.77
C HIS A 136 3.08 11.26 10.63
N ASN A 137 3.49 10.12 11.18
CA ASN A 137 2.67 9.36 12.12
C ASN A 137 2.61 10.03 13.51
N LYS A 138 3.55 10.96 13.80
CA LYS A 138 3.51 11.81 14.99
C LYS A 138 2.54 12.96 14.76
N SER A 139 1.54 13.04 15.62
CA SER A 139 0.60 14.15 15.68
C SER A 139 0.69 14.80 17.04
N TYR A 140 0.68 16.12 17.09
CA TYR A 140 0.57 16.88 18.32
C TYR A 140 -0.86 17.41 18.46
N ASN A 141 -1.37 17.44 19.68
CA ASN A 141 -2.64 18.08 19.97
C ASN A 141 -2.36 19.56 20.28
N LEU A 142 -2.78 20.46 19.39
CA LEU A 142 -2.79 21.89 19.66
C LEU A 142 -4.22 22.27 20.04
N GLY A 143 -4.51 22.28 21.34
CA GLY A 143 -5.87 22.40 21.87
C GLY A 143 -6.74 21.19 21.52
N PHE A 144 -7.92 21.42 20.95
CA PHE A 144 -8.87 20.37 20.54
C PHE A 144 -8.59 19.79 19.14
N THR A 145 -7.58 20.30 18.43
CA THR A 145 -7.27 19.91 17.05
C THR A 145 -5.97 19.11 16.99
N LYS A 146 -6.06 17.93 16.37
CA LYS A 146 -4.92 17.06 16.10
C LYS A 146 -4.21 17.57 14.83
N ILE A 147 -2.98 18.00 14.98
CA ILE A 147 -2.16 18.51 13.89
C ILE A 147 -1.02 17.52 13.65
N SER A 148 -0.76 17.13 12.39
CA SER A 148 0.44 16.35 12.09
C SER A 148 1.69 17.17 12.41
N SER A 149 2.75 16.53 12.89
CA SER A 149 4.04 17.17 13.18
C SER A 149 4.59 17.99 11.99
N THR A 150 4.25 17.56 10.78
CA THR A 150 4.68 18.16 9.53
C THR A 150 3.72 19.21 8.99
N PHE A 151 2.53 19.39 9.58
CA PHE A 151 1.39 20.14 9.01
C PHE A 151 1.06 19.73 7.56
N GLY A 152 1.49 18.54 7.12
CA GLY A 152 1.42 18.12 5.72
C GLY A 152 2.32 18.94 4.77
N LEU A 153 3.23 19.75 5.31
CA LEU A 153 4.14 20.62 4.55
C LEU A 153 5.44 19.91 4.17
N LYS A 154 5.93 18.98 5.00
CA LYS A 154 7.16 18.21 4.73
C LYS A 154 6.88 17.13 3.68
N LYS A 155 7.61 17.17 2.57
CA LYS A 155 7.64 16.13 1.53
C LYS A 155 8.44 14.93 2.06
N ASP A 156 8.09 13.73 1.61
CA ASP A 156 8.84 12.49 1.83
C ASP A 156 9.48 12.30 3.22
N THR A 157 8.64 12.20 4.25
CA THR A 157 9.12 12.13 5.64
C THR A 157 10.02 10.92 5.92
N HIS A 158 10.87 11.06 6.93
CA HIS A 158 11.78 10.00 7.38
C HIS A 158 11.10 9.02 8.35
N VAL A 159 11.69 7.83 8.46
CA VAL A 159 11.48 6.94 9.61
C VAL A 159 12.04 7.63 10.86
N THR A 160 11.35 7.49 11.98
CA THR A 160 11.78 7.99 13.29
C THR A 160 12.67 6.96 13.98
N SER A 161 13.43 7.35 15.01
CA SER A 161 14.25 6.37 15.76
C SER A 161 13.44 5.19 16.35
N SER A 162 12.18 5.43 16.72
CA SER A 162 11.28 4.33 17.11
C SER A 162 10.95 3.42 15.92
N GLY A 163 10.75 3.98 14.73
CA GLY A 163 10.49 3.22 13.52
C GLY A 163 11.71 2.44 13.02
N GLU A 164 12.92 2.99 13.20
CA GLU A 164 14.18 2.31 12.91
C GLU A 164 14.31 1.07 13.80
N ASN A 165 14.12 1.23 15.12
CA ASN A 165 14.14 0.10 16.05
C ASN A 165 13.05 -0.94 15.75
N GLN A 166 11.83 -0.51 15.35
CA GLN A 166 10.78 -1.43 14.92
C GLN A 166 11.20 -2.24 13.70
N ALA A 167 11.83 -1.60 12.71
CA ALA A 167 12.31 -2.25 11.50
C ALA A 167 13.50 -3.19 11.78
N PHE A 168 14.43 -2.79 12.64
CA PHE A 168 15.52 -3.64 13.11
C PHE A 168 15.02 -4.92 13.79
N LYS A 169 14.06 -4.81 14.72
CA LYS A 169 13.44 -5.98 15.35
C LYS A 169 12.68 -6.85 14.34
N ALA A 170 11.93 -6.23 13.43
CA ALA A 170 11.26 -6.96 12.36
C ALA A 170 12.25 -7.73 11.48
N GLY A 171 13.45 -7.19 11.25
CA GLY A 171 14.55 -7.90 10.59
C GLY A 171 15.01 -9.15 11.33
N LYS A 172 15.14 -9.08 12.67
CA LYS A 172 15.46 -10.25 13.49
C LYS A 172 14.39 -11.34 13.40
N GLU A 173 13.13 -10.94 13.54
CA GLU A 173 11.99 -11.86 13.43
C GLU A 173 11.90 -12.48 12.03
N LEU A 174 12.10 -11.66 11.00
CA LEU A 174 12.13 -12.12 9.61
C LEU A 174 13.24 -13.15 9.37
N PHE A 175 14.41 -13.00 9.99
CA PHE A 175 15.48 -14.00 9.87
C PHE A 175 15.02 -15.37 10.40
N GLY A 176 14.41 -15.43 11.58
CA GLY A 176 13.83 -16.67 12.12
C GLY A 176 12.74 -17.24 11.21
N ILE A 177 11.84 -16.40 10.70
CA ILE A 177 10.80 -16.79 9.74
C ILE A 177 11.41 -17.40 8.47
N LEU A 178 12.44 -16.77 7.90
CA LEU A 178 13.10 -17.22 6.69
C LEU A 178 13.85 -18.53 6.90
N LYS A 179 14.67 -18.64 7.95
CA LYS A 179 15.57 -19.78 8.16
C LYS A 179 14.93 -20.98 8.83
N GLU A 180 14.12 -20.74 9.85
CA GLU A 180 13.57 -21.80 10.69
C GLU A 180 12.21 -22.28 10.15
N ARG A 181 11.32 -21.33 9.81
CA ARG A 181 9.95 -21.66 9.43
C ARG A 181 9.81 -22.05 7.95
N PHE A 182 10.34 -21.24 7.04
CA PHE A 182 10.11 -21.44 5.60
C PHE A 182 11.32 -21.99 4.83
N LYS A 183 12.53 -21.89 5.38
CA LYS A 183 13.80 -22.27 4.73
C LYS A 183 13.99 -21.59 3.37
N GLU A 184 13.84 -20.27 3.36
CA GLU A 184 13.85 -19.42 2.16
C GLU A 184 14.89 -18.29 2.27
N ASP A 185 15.39 -17.84 1.12
CA ASP A 185 16.36 -16.74 1.02
C ASP A 185 15.85 -15.64 0.10
N ILE A 186 15.76 -14.42 0.62
CA ILE A 186 15.36 -13.25 -0.19
C ILE A 186 16.41 -13.00 -1.26
N ASN A 187 15.96 -12.91 -2.51
CA ASN A 187 16.80 -12.67 -3.68
C ASN A 187 16.42 -11.40 -4.47
N VAL A 188 15.29 -10.75 -4.17
CA VAL A 188 14.94 -9.44 -4.74
C VAL A 188 14.36 -8.53 -3.67
N TRP A 189 14.78 -7.26 -3.70
CA TRP A 189 14.40 -6.27 -2.70
C TRP A 189 13.70 -5.12 -3.39
N PHE A 190 12.48 -4.83 -2.96
CA PHE A 190 11.64 -3.77 -3.51
C PHE A 190 11.31 -2.75 -2.43
N ALA A 191 11.40 -1.47 -2.79
CA ALA A 191 10.89 -0.37 -1.99
C ALA A 191 9.88 0.44 -2.79
N SER A 192 9.01 1.15 -2.09
CA SER A 192 8.39 2.32 -2.70
C SER A 192 9.41 3.42 -2.93
N ASP A 193 9.03 4.38 -3.76
CA ASP A 193 9.78 5.59 -4.02
C ASP A 193 9.73 6.61 -2.87
N LEU A 194 9.06 6.33 -1.74
CA LEU A 194 9.14 7.15 -0.53
C LEU A 194 10.34 6.75 0.35
N PHE A 195 11.10 7.74 0.83
CA PHE A 195 12.35 7.54 1.57
C PHE A 195 12.18 6.63 2.79
N ARG A 196 11.06 6.78 3.51
CA ARG A 196 10.75 5.93 4.67
C ARG A 196 10.71 4.43 4.37
N THR A 197 10.30 4.00 3.17
CA THR A 197 10.32 2.57 2.83
C THR A 197 11.74 2.08 2.60
N ARG A 198 12.60 2.93 2.03
CA ARG A 198 14.02 2.63 1.84
C ARG A 198 14.75 2.52 3.17
N GLN A 199 14.58 3.49 4.06
CA GLN A 199 15.16 3.44 5.42
C GLN A 199 14.69 2.21 6.20
N THR A 200 13.42 1.83 6.07
CA THR A 200 12.92 0.59 6.70
C THR A 200 13.65 -0.65 6.17
N ILE A 201 13.96 -0.75 4.87
CA ILE A 201 14.74 -1.87 4.31
C ILE A 201 16.13 -1.94 4.96
N THR A 202 16.83 -0.80 5.04
CA THR A 202 18.14 -0.70 5.67
C THR A 202 18.15 -1.28 7.08
N GLU A 203 17.17 -0.89 7.90
CA GLU A 203 17.06 -1.37 9.28
C GLU A 203 16.67 -2.84 9.37
N ILE A 204 15.81 -3.33 8.47
CA ILE A 204 15.50 -4.77 8.36
C ILE A 204 16.78 -5.57 8.06
N ILE A 205 17.62 -5.09 7.14
CA ILE A 205 18.89 -5.74 6.81
C ILE A 205 19.83 -5.74 8.03
N ALA A 206 19.93 -4.63 8.74
CA ALA A 206 20.71 -4.54 9.98
C ALA A 206 20.20 -5.55 11.03
N GLY A 207 18.88 -5.69 11.16
CA GLY A 207 18.23 -6.68 12.02
C GLY A 207 18.57 -8.12 11.66
N ILE A 208 18.46 -8.45 10.36
CA ILE A 208 18.82 -9.77 9.83
C ILE A 208 20.30 -10.07 10.10
N ASN A 209 21.20 -9.15 9.76
CA ASN A 209 22.65 -9.30 9.98
C ASN A 209 23.00 -9.51 11.47
N ASN A 210 22.28 -8.83 12.35
CA ASN A 210 22.47 -8.99 13.78
C ASN A 210 22.00 -10.37 14.27
N ALA A 211 20.87 -10.87 13.75
CA ALA A 211 20.36 -12.20 14.12
C ALA A 211 21.20 -13.34 13.54
N SER A 212 21.74 -13.19 12.33
CA SER A 212 22.57 -14.21 11.69
C SER A 212 23.97 -14.34 12.30
N GLY A 213 24.48 -13.31 12.97
CA GLY A 213 25.86 -13.27 13.50
C GLY A 213 26.95 -13.09 12.43
N PHE A 214 26.56 -12.94 11.16
CA PHE A 214 27.43 -12.60 10.04
C PHE A 214 26.70 -11.61 9.12
N LYS A 215 27.45 -10.87 8.29
CA LYS A 215 26.88 -9.96 7.28
C LYS A 215 26.14 -10.79 6.22
N TYR A 216 24.87 -11.06 6.48
CA TYR A 216 23.94 -11.74 5.60
C TYR A 216 23.51 -10.79 4.48
N MET A 217 24.20 -10.86 3.34
CA MET A 217 23.76 -10.17 2.13
C MET A 217 23.83 -11.09 0.89
N PRO A 218 23.25 -12.31 0.91
CA PRO A 218 23.14 -13.05 -0.35
C PRO A 218 22.23 -12.26 -1.29
N ASN A 219 22.79 -11.82 -2.41
CA ASN A 219 22.10 -11.23 -3.56
C ASN A 219 21.50 -9.83 -3.37
N LEU A 220 21.86 -9.06 -2.34
CA LEU A 220 21.50 -7.62 -2.29
C LEU A 220 22.49 -6.79 -3.13
N SER A 221 22.36 -6.86 -4.45
CA SER A 221 23.09 -5.97 -5.37
C SER A 221 22.45 -4.58 -5.46
N GLN A 222 21.13 -4.52 -5.33
CA GLN A 222 20.34 -3.30 -5.46
C GLN A 222 18.96 -3.42 -4.81
N ILE A 223 18.34 -2.28 -4.53
CA ILE A 223 16.92 -2.16 -4.18
C ILE A 223 16.17 -1.60 -5.38
N VAL A 224 15.17 -2.33 -5.85
CA VAL A 224 14.32 -1.94 -6.97
C VAL A 224 13.23 -1.00 -6.48
N ILE A 225 13.12 0.17 -7.09
CA ILE A 225 12.02 1.08 -6.80
C ILE A 225 10.79 0.62 -7.58
N LEU A 226 9.77 0.19 -6.84
CA LEU A 226 8.63 -0.54 -7.39
C LEU A 226 7.46 0.42 -7.70
N PRO A 227 7.00 0.52 -8.96
CA PRO A 227 5.76 1.23 -9.29
C PRO A 227 4.55 0.72 -8.53
N CYS A 228 3.56 1.60 -8.34
CA CYS A 228 2.29 1.26 -7.69
C CYS A 228 2.41 0.70 -6.27
N SER A 229 3.55 0.89 -5.60
CA SER A 229 3.79 0.52 -4.21
C SER A 229 3.73 1.71 -3.26
N SER A 230 3.58 2.93 -3.79
CA SER A 230 3.51 4.18 -3.04
C SER A 230 2.21 4.34 -2.24
N GLU A 231 2.27 5.16 -1.19
CA GLU A 231 1.12 5.47 -0.34
C GLU A 231 -0.02 6.12 -1.14
N ILE A 232 -1.25 5.78 -0.76
CA ILE A 232 -2.47 6.34 -1.32
C ILE A 232 -3.22 7.14 -0.28
N ASN A 233 -3.84 8.23 -0.71
CA ASN A 233 -4.51 9.16 0.20
C ASN A 233 -5.85 8.62 0.73
N THR A 234 -6.51 7.75 -0.03
CA THR A 234 -7.78 7.15 0.35
C THR A 234 -7.63 5.65 0.51
N SER A 235 -8.12 5.09 1.62
CA SER A 235 -8.58 3.69 1.59
C SER A 235 -9.64 3.59 0.51
N GLY A 236 -9.56 2.57 -0.33
CA GLY A 236 -10.60 2.31 -1.32
C GLY A 236 -11.96 2.09 -0.66
N ASN A 237 -12.97 1.87 -1.50
CA ASN A 237 -14.34 1.56 -1.11
C ASN A 237 -14.53 0.12 -0.57
N GLY A 238 -13.45 -0.57 -0.15
CA GLY A 238 -13.47 -1.99 0.22
C GLY A 238 -13.39 -2.96 -0.96
N ASN A 239 -13.50 -2.49 -2.21
CA ASN A 239 -13.36 -3.33 -3.40
C ASN A 239 -11.91 -3.44 -3.90
N GLY A 240 -10.96 -2.82 -3.18
CA GLY A 240 -9.57 -2.78 -3.61
C GLY A 240 -9.26 -1.82 -4.78
N ASP A 241 -10.23 -1.03 -5.26
CA ASP A 241 -10.04 -0.03 -6.32
C ASP A 241 -9.54 1.33 -5.78
N CYS A 242 -8.48 1.29 -4.97
CA CYS A 242 -8.09 2.46 -4.21
C CYS A 242 -7.42 3.55 -5.06
N ASP A 243 -6.80 3.21 -6.20
CA ASP A 243 -6.25 4.20 -7.13
C ASP A 243 -7.37 4.96 -7.87
N SER A 244 -8.47 4.29 -8.24
CA SER A 244 -9.67 4.93 -8.82
C SER A 244 -10.35 5.87 -7.83
N ALA A 245 -10.49 5.43 -6.58
CA ALA A 245 -11.04 6.25 -5.50
C ALA A 245 -10.15 7.46 -5.20
N SER A 246 -8.82 7.27 -5.20
CA SER A 246 -7.86 8.35 -4.98
C SER A 246 -7.93 9.41 -6.10
N ALA A 247 -8.05 8.97 -7.35
CA ALA A 247 -8.15 9.86 -8.52
C ALA A 247 -9.40 10.74 -8.47
N SER A 248 -10.54 10.15 -8.12
CA SER A 248 -11.86 10.80 -8.09
C SER A 248 -12.11 11.68 -6.85
N SER A 249 -11.32 11.55 -5.78
CA SER A 249 -11.47 12.40 -4.59
C SER A 249 -11.24 13.90 -4.89
N MET A 250 -12.26 14.73 -4.68
CA MET A 250 -12.27 16.17 -5.03
C MET A 250 -11.65 17.09 -3.95
N SER A 251 -11.01 16.55 -2.92
CA SER A 251 -10.77 17.26 -1.65
C SER A 251 -9.30 17.67 -1.40
N LEU A 252 -9.11 18.68 -0.55
CA LEU A 252 -7.83 19.14 0.04
C LEU A 252 -6.92 18.01 0.57
N SER A 253 -7.43 16.78 0.74
CA SER A 253 -6.64 15.57 1.00
C SER A 253 -5.61 15.25 -0.09
N LYS A 254 -5.72 15.81 -1.30
CA LYS A 254 -4.68 15.74 -2.35
C LYS A 254 -3.39 16.52 -2.01
N ILE A 255 -3.40 17.30 -0.91
CA ILE A 255 -2.32 18.20 -0.51
C ILE A 255 -1.31 17.53 0.45
N SER A 256 -1.50 16.26 0.84
CA SER A 256 -0.54 15.57 1.73
C SER A 256 0.82 15.40 1.05
N ARG A 257 1.70 16.40 1.22
CA ARG A 257 3.00 16.49 0.54
C ARG A 257 3.92 15.31 0.87
N GLU A 258 3.73 14.74 2.06
CA GLU A 258 4.44 13.57 2.60
C GLU A 258 4.30 12.29 1.77
N ASN A 259 3.28 12.22 0.91
CA ASN A 259 3.05 11.08 0.05
C ASN A 259 3.74 11.21 -1.30
N TYR A 260 4.53 12.26 -1.57
CA TYR A 260 5.31 12.41 -2.79
C TYR A 260 6.82 12.23 -2.51
N PRO A 261 7.58 11.59 -3.41
CA PRO A 261 8.99 11.29 -3.22
C PRO A 261 9.80 12.57 -3.30
N GLU A 262 10.79 12.77 -2.43
CA GLU A 262 11.61 13.99 -2.47
C GLU A 262 12.42 14.06 -3.75
N CYS A 263 12.98 12.91 -4.16
CA CYS A 263 13.75 12.72 -5.38
C CYS A 263 13.08 13.32 -6.62
N THR A 264 13.90 13.93 -7.46
CA THR A 264 13.55 14.48 -8.77
C THR A 264 14.23 13.69 -9.88
N LYS A 265 13.77 13.84 -11.13
CA LYS A 265 14.36 13.13 -12.28
C LYS A 265 15.86 13.45 -12.43
N SER A 266 16.25 14.70 -12.23
CA SER A 266 17.66 15.12 -12.25
C SER A 266 18.47 14.47 -11.13
N ASP A 267 17.84 14.18 -9.99
CA ASP A 267 18.45 13.41 -8.89
C ASP A 267 18.59 11.92 -9.19
N ILE A 268 18.12 11.44 -10.35
CA ILE A 268 18.24 10.02 -10.75
C ILE A 268 19.07 9.89 -12.03
N VAL A 269 18.90 10.80 -12.99
CA VAL A 269 19.49 10.69 -14.34
C VAL A 269 20.80 11.47 -14.46
N ASP A 270 20.86 12.69 -13.91
CA ASP A 270 21.81 13.70 -14.41
C ASP A 270 23.13 13.78 -13.61
N ASN A 271 23.33 12.96 -12.57
CA ASN A 271 24.44 13.18 -11.66
C ASN A 271 25.21 11.91 -11.31
N GLU A 272 26.13 11.51 -12.20
CA GLU A 272 27.27 10.67 -11.81
C GLU A 272 28.27 11.44 -10.95
N GLN A 273 28.45 12.74 -11.19
CA GLN A 273 29.46 13.57 -10.52
C GLN A 273 28.96 14.18 -9.20
N ASN A 274 27.65 14.42 -9.01
CA ASN A 274 27.09 14.91 -7.74
C ASN A 274 26.46 13.82 -6.84
N ARG A 275 26.81 12.54 -7.02
CA ARG A 275 26.27 11.41 -6.22
C ARG A 275 26.46 11.54 -4.70
N ASN A 276 27.29 12.48 -4.24
CA ASN A 276 27.59 12.68 -2.82
C ASN A 276 26.61 13.61 -2.09
N SER A 277 25.83 14.47 -2.78
CA SER A 277 24.98 15.47 -2.11
C SER A 277 23.54 14.98 -1.84
N LEU A 278 23.00 14.07 -2.66
CA LEU A 278 21.61 13.60 -2.57
C LEU A 278 21.53 12.22 -1.89
N LYS A 279 21.75 12.21 -0.57
CA LYS A 279 21.61 11.01 0.26
C LYS A 279 20.20 10.43 0.12
N GLY A 280 20.07 9.24 -0.47
CA GLY A 280 18.82 8.47 -0.47
C GLY A 280 18.04 8.38 -1.78
N CYS A 281 18.50 9.01 -2.86
CA CYS A 281 17.88 8.88 -4.20
C CYS A 281 18.66 7.92 -5.13
N PHE A 282 19.99 7.86 -5.03
CA PHE A 282 20.79 6.92 -5.83
C PHE A 282 21.17 5.65 -5.09
N LYS A 283 21.45 5.80 -3.80
CA LYS A 283 21.82 4.73 -2.89
C LYS A 283 21.27 5.05 -1.52
N ILE A 284 20.98 4.01 -0.76
CA ILE A 284 20.77 4.12 0.67
C ILE A 284 21.90 3.37 1.37
N GLU A 285 22.63 4.08 2.22
CA GLU A 285 23.94 3.62 2.72
C GLU A 285 24.89 3.26 1.56
N SER A 286 25.24 1.97 1.43
CA SER A 286 26.07 1.40 0.38
C SER A 286 25.27 0.63 -0.68
N ILE A 287 23.93 0.60 -0.58
CA ILE A 287 23.07 -0.21 -1.44
C ILE A 287 22.52 0.66 -2.57
N PRO A 288 22.83 0.35 -3.84
CA PRO A 288 22.28 1.05 -5.00
C PRO A 288 20.75 0.95 -5.08
N LEU A 289 20.11 2.00 -5.59
CA LEU A 289 18.69 2.06 -5.91
C LEU A 289 18.50 1.98 -7.42
N PHE A 290 17.68 1.03 -7.87
CA PHE A 290 17.37 0.82 -9.28
C PHE A 290 16.03 1.48 -9.64
N TRP A 291 16.11 2.62 -10.33
CA TRP A 291 14.95 3.43 -10.71
C TRP A 291 14.49 3.22 -12.16
N ASP A 292 15.26 2.57 -13.04
CA ASP A 292 14.92 2.50 -14.46
C ASP A 292 13.55 1.85 -14.68
N PHE A 293 13.22 0.79 -13.92
CA PHE A 293 11.90 0.17 -13.97
C PHE A 293 10.77 1.13 -13.56
N TYR A 294 11.02 1.95 -12.53
CA TYR A 294 10.08 2.96 -12.09
C TYR A 294 9.88 4.06 -13.13
N LEU A 295 10.99 4.64 -13.60
CA LEU A 295 10.97 5.71 -14.58
C LEU A 295 10.30 5.25 -15.87
N LEU A 296 10.61 4.04 -16.34
CA LEU A 296 10.00 3.50 -17.54
C LEU A 296 8.47 3.39 -17.41
N PHE A 297 7.98 2.90 -16.27
CA PHE A 297 6.55 2.81 -16.02
C PHE A 297 5.87 4.20 -16.00
N TYR A 298 6.50 5.21 -15.40
CA TYR A 298 5.96 6.57 -15.30
C TYR A 298 6.35 7.50 -16.45
N GLY A 299 6.79 6.97 -17.59
CA GLY A 299 7.08 7.79 -18.78
C GLY A 299 8.33 8.66 -18.65
N ASN A 300 9.37 8.13 -18.01
CA ASN A 300 10.63 8.78 -17.69
C ASN A 300 10.46 10.02 -16.81
N ASP A 301 9.58 9.93 -15.80
CA ASP A 301 9.33 10.99 -14.83
C ASP A 301 9.09 10.42 -13.43
N ILE A 302 9.18 11.28 -12.41
CA ILE A 302 8.84 10.96 -11.03
C ILE A 302 7.50 11.59 -10.70
N ARG A 303 6.62 10.83 -10.02
CA ARG A 303 5.31 11.36 -9.60
C ARG A 303 5.47 12.63 -8.76
N GLY A 304 4.92 13.74 -9.26
CA GLY A 304 5.13 15.06 -8.69
C GLY A 304 3.89 15.66 -8.04
N GLN A 305 4.07 16.69 -7.22
CA GLN A 305 2.96 17.54 -6.74
C GLN A 305 2.42 18.48 -7.83
N ASN A 306 3.27 18.84 -8.80
CA ASN A 306 2.88 19.71 -9.91
C ASN A 306 1.74 19.10 -10.75
N ASP A 307 1.61 17.77 -10.72
CA ASP A 307 0.47 17.02 -11.26
C ASP A 307 -0.88 17.32 -10.57
N THR A 308 -0.89 18.06 -9.46
CA THR A 308 -2.08 18.25 -8.61
C THR A 308 -2.44 19.68 -8.25
N ILE A 309 -1.49 20.62 -8.14
CA ILE A 309 -1.77 21.96 -7.56
C ILE A 309 -1.54 23.11 -8.55
N TYR A 310 -0.41 23.16 -9.26
CA TYR A 310 -0.03 24.31 -10.11
C TYR A 310 0.18 23.99 -11.59
N GLY A 311 0.00 22.74 -12.03
CA GLY A 311 0.03 22.42 -13.45
C GLY A 311 -0.93 23.33 -14.23
N THR A 312 -0.41 23.98 -15.27
CA THR A 312 -1.21 24.64 -16.31
C THR A 312 -2.41 23.75 -16.68
N LEU A 313 -3.57 24.35 -17.01
CA LEU A 313 -4.78 23.61 -17.39
C LEU A 313 -4.53 22.52 -18.46
N THR A 314 -3.49 22.68 -19.27
CA THR A 314 -2.97 21.70 -20.24
C THR A 314 -2.19 20.54 -19.61
N SER A 315 -1.29 20.77 -18.64
CA SER A 315 -0.61 19.69 -17.90
C SER A 315 -1.56 18.91 -16.98
N ARG A 316 -2.62 19.56 -16.46
CA ARG A 316 -3.72 18.90 -15.73
C ARG A 316 -4.58 17.95 -16.59
N ARG A 317 -4.59 18.07 -17.92
CA ARG A 317 -5.39 17.17 -18.79
C ARG A 317 -4.56 16.03 -19.38
N TYR A 318 -3.26 16.25 -19.62
CA TYR A 318 -2.41 15.26 -20.29
C TYR A 318 -1.73 14.28 -19.33
N GLN A 319 -1.12 14.74 -18.24
CA GLN A 319 -0.46 13.86 -17.26
C GLN A 319 -1.43 13.22 -16.27
N GLN A 320 -2.54 13.91 -15.97
CA GLN A 320 -3.51 13.44 -14.99
C GLN A 320 -4.40 12.29 -15.49
N ASN A 321 -4.53 12.11 -16.81
CA ASN A 321 -5.33 11.04 -17.40
C ASN A 321 -4.53 9.79 -17.76
N GLN A 322 -3.24 9.90 -18.12
CA GLN A 322 -2.45 8.72 -18.47
C GLN A 322 -1.71 8.12 -17.27
N LEU A 323 -0.99 8.91 -16.46
CA LEU A 323 -0.15 8.38 -15.37
C LEU A 323 -0.96 7.89 -14.16
N LYS A 324 -2.10 8.52 -13.84
CA LYS A 324 -2.97 8.09 -12.73
C LYS A 324 -3.78 6.84 -13.03
N GLN A 325 -3.98 6.50 -14.30
CA GLN A 325 -4.67 5.26 -14.68
C GLN A 325 -3.73 4.05 -14.69
N LEU A 326 -2.41 4.24 -14.68
CA LEU A 326 -1.48 3.12 -14.77
C LEU A 326 -1.63 2.15 -13.58
N CYS A 327 -1.67 2.67 -12.36
CA CYS A 327 -1.87 1.84 -11.16
C CYS A 327 -3.31 1.37 -10.96
N ARG A 328 -4.29 1.94 -11.68
CA ARG A 328 -5.68 1.45 -11.67
C ARG A 328 -5.76 0.04 -12.26
N ASN A 329 -4.99 -0.19 -13.33
CA ASN A 329 -5.01 -1.43 -14.11
C ASN A 329 -3.81 -2.34 -13.79
N THR A 330 -3.14 -2.15 -12.65
CA THR A 330 -2.07 -3.04 -12.15
C THR A 330 -2.00 -2.94 -10.62
N ASN A 331 -1.01 -3.60 -10.00
CA ASN A 331 -0.69 -3.41 -8.58
C ASN A 331 0.79 -3.75 -8.33
N MET A 332 1.26 -3.51 -7.10
CA MET A 332 2.66 -3.73 -6.73
C MET A 332 3.15 -5.17 -6.93
N ILE A 333 2.32 -6.19 -6.68
CA ILE A 333 2.70 -7.60 -6.83
C ILE A 333 2.94 -7.93 -8.30
N SER A 334 2.09 -7.43 -9.17
CA SER A 334 2.17 -7.72 -10.61
C SER A 334 3.32 -6.98 -11.26
N MET A 335 3.60 -5.75 -10.80
CA MET A 335 4.82 -5.04 -11.19
C MET A 335 6.07 -5.78 -10.68
N ALA A 336 6.04 -6.37 -9.49
CA ALA A 336 7.17 -7.14 -8.97
C ALA A 336 7.40 -8.43 -9.76
N ILE A 337 6.34 -9.19 -10.08
CA ILE A 337 6.43 -10.38 -10.95
C ILE A 337 6.95 -10.00 -12.33
N PHE A 338 6.41 -8.94 -12.93
CA PHE A 338 6.87 -8.43 -14.21
C PHE A 338 8.38 -8.10 -14.16
N TYR A 339 8.83 -7.35 -13.15
CA TYR A 339 10.25 -7.08 -12.97
C TYR A 339 11.07 -8.38 -12.87
N ILE A 340 10.68 -9.32 -12.02
CA ILE A 340 11.43 -10.56 -11.80
C ILE A 340 11.59 -11.36 -13.10
N LYS A 341 10.51 -11.50 -13.89
CA LYS A 341 10.55 -12.26 -15.15
C LYS A 341 11.40 -11.57 -16.20
N TYR A 342 11.17 -10.28 -16.42
CA TYR A 342 11.80 -9.57 -17.54
C TYR A 342 13.23 -9.11 -17.22
N TYR A 343 13.51 -8.69 -15.99
CA TYR A 343 14.83 -8.19 -15.61
C TYR A 343 15.87 -9.30 -15.40
N LYS A 344 15.46 -10.51 -14.97
CA LYS A 344 16.40 -11.64 -14.90
C LYS A 344 16.79 -12.19 -16.27
N LEU A 345 15.86 -12.16 -17.23
CA LEU A 345 16.21 -12.43 -18.63
C LEU A 345 17.27 -11.42 -19.11
N TYR A 346 17.14 -10.15 -18.72
CA TYR A 346 18.12 -9.13 -19.07
C TYR A 346 19.51 -9.35 -18.48
N GLU A 347 19.63 -9.60 -17.17
CA GLU A 347 20.94 -9.88 -16.54
C GLU A 347 21.65 -11.09 -17.17
N TYR A 348 20.87 -12.05 -17.68
CA TYR A 348 21.41 -13.22 -18.36
C TYR A 348 21.91 -12.92 -19.78
N TYR A 349 21.28 -12.00 -20.51
CA TYR A 349 21.56 -11.76 -21.93
C TYR A 349 22.48 -10.57 -22.24
N ASN A 350 22.81 -9.71 -21.27
CA ASN A 350 23.56 -8.47 -21.56
C ASN A 350 24.75 -8.22 -20.65
N THR A 351 25.95 -8.40 -21.21
CA THR A 351 27.23 -8.01 -20.60
C THR A 351 27.76 -6.66 -21.12
N ASP A 352 27.14 -6.06 -22.15
CA ASP A 352 27.60 -4.80 -22.77
C ASP A 352 26.53 -3.69 -22.86
N ALA A 353 26.97 -2.49 -23.26
CA ALA A 353 26.14 -1.28 -23.33
C ALA A 353 25.09 -1.32 -24.46
N GLU A 354 25.37 -2.04 -25.55
CA GLU A 354 24.45 -2.19 -26.67
C GLU A 354 23.25 -3.06 -26.26
N GLY A 355 23.55 -4.15 -25.56
CA GLY A 355 22.59 -4.97 -24.87
C GLY A 355 21.65 -4.20 -23.93
N LYS A 356 22.21 -3.32 -23.10
CA LYS A 356 21.45 -2.44 -22.21
C LYS A 356 20.43 -1.58 -22.94
N ASN A 357 20.83 -0.99 -24.06
CA ASN A 357 19.94 -0.16 -24.87
C ASN A 357 18.84 -0.97 -25.56
N ALA A 358 19.19 -2.13 -26.15
CA ALA A 358 18.24 -3.02 -26.79
C ALA A 358 17.18 -3.53 -25.81
N PHE A 359 17.58 -3.85 -24.58
CA PHE A 359 16.65 -4.22 -23.52
C PHE A 359 15.76 -3.07 -23.09
N ASN A 360 16.32 -1.88 -22.83
CA ASN A 360 15.51 -0.73 -22.45
C ASN A 360 14.42 -0.45 -23.50
N GLN A 361 14.75 -0.60 -24.79
CA GLN A 361 13.78 -0.48 -25.87
C GLN A 361 12.76 -1.63 -25.88
N SER A 362 13.19 -2.88 -25.69
CA SER A 362 12.28 -4.05 -25.61
C SER A 362 11.34 -3.98 -24.40
N LEU A 363 11.86 -3.60 -23.24
CA LEU A 363 11.12 -3.39 -22.01
C LEU A 363 10.11 -2.25 -22.18
N LYS A 364 10.53 -1.14 -22.80
CA LYS A 364 9.64 -0.04 -23.16
C LYS A 364 8.49 -0.53 -24.03
N ASN A 365 8.79 -1.26 -25.10
CA ASN A 365 7.78 -1.82 -25.99
C ASN A 365 6.82 -2.77 -25.23
N HIS A 366 7.34 -3.64 -24.36
CA HIS A 366 6.51 -4.55 -23.55
C HIS A 366 5.64 -3.81 -22.55
N ILE A 367 6.16 -2.77 -21.87
CA ILE A 367 5.37 -1.95 -20.96
C ILE A 367 4.30 -1.18 -21.73
N GLU A 368 4.62 -0.63 -22.90
CA GLU A 368 3.65 0.05 -23.76
C GLU A 368 2.55 -0.91 -24.24
N ILE A 369 2.90 -2.12 -24.69
CA ILE A 369 1.94 -3.17 -25.05
C ILE A 369 1.08 -3.55 -23.84
N TYR A 370 1.69 -3.79 -22.69
CA TYR A 370 1.01 -4.13 -21.45
C TYR A 370 0.02 -3.04 -21.03
N ILE A 371 0.43 -1.77 -21.07
CA ILE A 371 -0.42 -0.62 -20.76
C ILE A 371 -1.57 -0.52 -21.79
N LYS A 372 -1.27 -0.71 -23.08
CA LYS A 372 -2.27 -0.63 -24.16
C LYS A 372 -3.32 -1.74 -24.04
N GLU A 373 -2.91 -3.00 -23.92
CA GLU A 373 -3.82 -4.15 -23.73
C GLU A 373 -4.74 -3.94 -22.52
N ARG A 374 -4.23 -3.31 -21.46
CA ARG A 374 -4.98 -3.04 -20.22
C ARG A 374 -5.97 -1.88 -20.35
N ASN A 375 -5.60 -0.82 -21.06
CA ASN A 375 -6.47 0.33 -21.24
C ASN A 375 -7.60 0.06 -22.23
N GLU A 376 -7.41 -0.88 -23.16
CA GLU A 376 -8.44 -1.29 -24.13
C GLU A 376 -9.51 -2.21 -23.52
N LYS A 377 -9.18 -2.96 -22.45
CA LYS A 377 -10.18 -3.70 -21.69
C LYS A 377 -11.12 -2.72 -20.97
N LYS A 378 -12.38 -2.63 -21.43
CA LYS A 378 -13.44 -2.01 -20.63
C LYS A 378 -13.48 -2.71 -19.26
N PRO A 379 -13.56 -1.97 -18.13
CA PRO A 379 -13.73 -2.60 -16.84
C PRO A 379 -14.95 -3.52 -16.92
N LEU A 380 -14.75 -4.80 -16.62
CA LEU A 380 -15.83 -5.76 -16.55
C LEU A 380 -16.89 -5.18 -15.61
N VAL A 381 -18.08 -4.91 -16.14
CA VAL A 381 -19.23 -4.54 -15.33
C VAL A 381 -19.55 -5.79 -14.51
N TYR A 382 -19.20 -5.73 -13.23
CA TYR A 382 -19.33 -6.86 -12.34
C TYR A 382 -20.81 -7.18 -12.15
N ASP A 383 -21.22 -8.38 -12.56
CA ASP A 383 -22.58 -8.87 -12.33
C ASP A 383 -22.72 -9.32 -10.87
N GLU A 384 -23.41 -8.53 -10.06
CA GLU A 384 -23.66 -8.81 -8.64
C GLU A 384 -24.43 -10.13 -8.42
N SER A 385 -25.10 -10.68 -9.44
CA SER A 385 -25.91 -11.90 -9.33
C SER A 385 -25.08 -13.18 -9.11
N LEU A 386 -23.79 -13.18 -9.45
CA LEU A 386 -22.91 -14.34 -9.25
C LEU A 386 -22.46 -14.53 -7.79
N ASN A 387 -22.59 -13.53 -6.92
CA ASN A 387 -22.11 -13.63 -5.53
C ASN A 387 -23.13 -14.19 -4.54
N SER A 388 -24.44 -14.14 -4.82
CA SER A 388 -25.43 -14.73 -3.91
C SER A 388 -25.26 -16.25 -3.79
N THR A 389 -24.72 -16.88 -4.84
CA THR A 389 -24.42 -18.32 -4.89
C THR A 389 -23.12 -18.68 -4.15
N TRP A 390 -22.18 -17.73 -3.97
CA TRP A 390 -20.89 -17.99 -3.33
C TRP A 390 -20.98 -18.10 -1.80
N SER A 391 -21.87 -17.33 -1.16
CA SER A 391 -22.10 -17.42 0.28
C SER A 391 -22.83 -18.70 0.71
N GLU A 392 -23.52 -19.39 -0.20
CA GLU A 392 -24.31 -20.58 0.12
C GLU A 392 -23.52 -21.89 -0.03
N ASN A 393 -22.45 -21.93 -0.86
CA ASN A 393 -21.68 -23.15 -1.12
C ASN A 393 -20.41 -23.33 -0.27
N LEU A 394 -19.93 -22.28 0.42
CA LEU A 394 -18.88 -22.43 1.43
C LEU A 394 -19.55 -22.86 2.74
N GLY A 395 -19.71 -24.17 2.92
CA GLY A 395 -20.28 -24.84 4.09
C GLY A 395 -19.50 -24.59 5.39
N TYR A 396 -19.46 -23.34 5.85
CA TYR A 396 -19.06 -23.00 7.20
C TYR A 396 -20.20 -23.35 8.13
N GLY A 397 -20.04 -24.47 8.84
CA GLY A 397 -20.83 -24.86 10.01
C GLY A 397 -20.66 -23.85 11.15
N GLY A 398 -21.22 -22.66 10.99
CA GLY A 398 -21.43 -21.68 12.05
C GLY A 398 -22.81 -21.92 12.65
N LYS A 399 -22.84 -22.37 13.90
CA LYS A 399 -24.05 -22.55 14.70
C LYS A 399 -25.03 -21.38 14.53
N SER A 400 -26.26 -21.74 14.20
CA SER A 400 -27.43 -20.89 14.14
C SER A 400 -27.48 -19.85 15.26
N ILE A 401 -27.34 -18.56 14.90
CA ILE A 401 -27.86 -17.48 15.73
C ILE A 401 -29.36 -17.38 15.41
N SER A 402 -30.14 -17.60 16.45
CA SER A 402 -31.59 -17.65 16.45
C SER A 402 -32.22 -16.38 15.86
N LYS A 403 -33.28 -16.63 15.08
CA LYS A 403 -34.22 -15.67 14.49
C LYS A 403 -34.69 -14.64 15.53
N PHE A 404 -34.26 -13.39 15.40
CA PHE A 404 -34.97 -12.26 16.00
C PHE A 404 -35.96 -11.70 14.98
N ASN A 405 -37.18 -12.25 15.01
CA ASN A 405 -38.35 -11.74 14.32
C ASN A 405 -38.72 -10.36 14.87
N ARG A 406 -38.36 -9.27 14.17
CA ARG A 406 -38.98 -7.96 14.39
C ARG A 406 -40.09 -7.73 13.37
N LYS A 407 -41.31 -8.02 13.81
CA LYS A 407 -42.58 -7.60 13.18
C LYS A 407 -42.50 -6.11 12.82
N SER A 408 -42.53 -5.81 11.52
CA SER A 408 -42.78 -4.47 11.00
C SER A 408 -44.24 -4.10 11.30
N LYS A 409 -44.45 -3.31 12.36
CA LYS A 409 -45.75 -2.67 12.59
C LYS A 409 -45.90 -1.49 11.63
N ASN A 410 -46.80 -1.66 10.67
CA ASN A 410 -47.49 -0.62 9.92
C ASN A 410 -47.77 0.61 10.81
N ARG A 411 -47.10 1.73 10.52
CA ARG A 411 -47.50 3.05 11.02
C ARG A 411 -48.07 3.87 9.87
N LYS A 412 -49.40 3.92 9.89
CA LYS A 412 -50.28 4.82 9.14
C LYS A 412 -49.75 6.26 9.17
N SER A 413 -49.70 6.85 7.99
CA SER A 413 -49.60 8.28 7.76
C SER A 413 -50.68 9.02 8.55
N LYS A 414 -50.28 9.98 9.38
CA LYS A 414 -51.17 11.00 9.93
C LYS A 414 -50.64 12.38 9.57
N ASN A 415 -51.41 13.03 8.70
CA ASN A 415 -51.40 14.46 8.40
C ASN A 415 -51.05 15.31 9.64
N ARG A 416 -50.00 16.12 9.54
CA ARG A 416 -49.81 17.25 10.44
C ARG A 416 -49.73 18.54 9.64
N LYS A 417 -50.79 19.33 9.84
CA LYS A 417 -51.02 20.69 9.38
C LYS A 417 -49.85 21.61 9.73
N SER A 418 -49.50 22.45 8.76
CA SER A 418 -48.62 23.60 8.88
C SER A 418 -49.15 24.57 9.96
N LYS A 419 -48.26 25.01 10.86
CA LYS A 419 -48.48 26.19 11.69
C LYS A 419 -47.31 27.15 11.51
N ASN A 420 -47.63 28.27 10.87
CA ASN A 420 -46.84 29.49 10.80
C ASN A 420 -46.35 29.91 12.18
N ARG A 421 -45.04 30.07 12.35
CA ARG A 421 -44.44 30.82 13.45
C ARG A 421 -43.65 32.00 12.90
N LYS A 422 -44.23 33.18 13.11
CA LYS A 422 -43.62 34.50 12.93
C LYS A 422 -42.40 34.63 13.84
N SER A 423 -41.25 34.98 13.28
CA SER A 423 -40.03 35.32 14.02
C SER A 423 -40.02 36.82 14.36
N ASN A 424 -40.26 37.15 15.63
CA ASN A 424 -39.99 38.48 16.19
C ASN A 424 -38.47 38.63 16.41
N ARG A 425 -37.80 39.44 15.58
CA ARG A 425 -36.44 39.92 15.82
C ARG A 425 -36.49 41.12 16.77
N LYS A 426 -35.91 40.97 17.97
CA LYS A 426 -35.60 42.10 18.87
C LYS A 426 -34.25 42.73 18.48
N PRO A 427 -34.10 44.07 18.53
CA PRO A 427 -32.82 44.74 18.26
C PRO A 427 -31.88 44.67 19.47
N LYS A 428 -30.59 44.41 19.21
CA LYS A 428 -29.52 44.47 20.22
C LYS A 428 -29.01 45.91 20.33
N ASN A 429 -29.20 46.53 21.50
CA ASN A 429 -28.55 47.79 21.87
C ASN A 429 -27.05 47.57 22.10
N ARG A 430 -26.20 48.27 21.34
CA ARG A 430 -24.75 48.42 21.60
C ARG A 430 -24.54 49.70 22.42
N LYS A 431 -24.06 49.55 23.67
CA LYS A 431 -23.55 50.66 24.48
C LYS A 431 -22.10 50.96 24.08
N TYR A 432 -21.84 52.17 23.61
CA TYR A 432 -20.50 52.73 23.44
C TYR A 432 -19.90 53.09 24.82
N LYS A 433 -18.71 52.57 25.14
CA LYS A 433 -17.87 53.06 26.24
C LYS A 433 -17.09 54.28 25.74
N LYS A 434 -17.31 55.44 26.37
CA LYS A 434 -16.43 56.62 26.27
C LYS A 434 -15.16 56.35 27.08
N THR A 435 -14.01 56.45 26.44
CA THR A 435 -12.71 56.66 27.10
C THR A 435 -12.57 58.15 27.40
N ARG A 436 -12.32 58.48 28.67
CA ARG A 436 -11.88 59.82 29.10
C ARG A 436 -10.35 59.82 29.09
N LYS A 437 -9.77 60.83 28.42
CA LYS A 437 -8.40 61.28 28.66
C LYS A 437 -8.34 61.94 30.03
N ASN A 438 -7.30 61.62 30.80
CA ASN A 438 -6.43 62.55 31.51
C ASN A 438 -5.08 61.86 31.67
#